data_AF-A0A5J4PS68-F1
#
_entry.id   AF-A0A5J4PS68-F1
#
_cell.length_a   1.000
_cell.length_b   1.000
_cell.length_c   1.000
_cell.angle_alpha   90.00
_cell.angle_beta   90.00
_cell.angle_gamma   90.00
#
_symmetry.space_group_name_H-M   'P 1'
#
loop_
_entity.id
_entity.type
_entity.pdbx_description
1 polymer ?
#
loop_
_entity_poly.entity_id
_entity_poly.type
_entity_poly.pdbx_seq_one_letter_code
_entity_poly.pdbx_strand_id
1 'polypeptide(L)'
;MELFTQLISVSLHISEKQVNNTLSLLKEGATIPFISRYRKEVTGGLDEIQIGNIKEQYDKFCELSKRKETILKTIEEKGQLTEELKKRIDETWDSTVLEDIYLPYKPKRKTRAEVARQKGLEPLALIVLLQNEQDLLSKATKFLTGEVENVEEALKGARDIIAEQINEDERARNHVRNVFNRQAVITAKVVKGKEEEAAKYRDYFDFSEPLKRCTSHRLLAIRRAETEGLLKVSITPNDEECIERVERLFIRSTNECGKQVSEAVQDAYKRLLKPS
;
A
#
# COMPACT_ATOMS: atom_id res chain seq x y z
N MET A 1 9.33 -2.96 25.89
CA MET A 1 9.64 -1.52 26.08
C MET A 1 11.01 -1.17 25.51
N GLU A 2 12.05 -1.94 25.85
CA GLU A 2 13.43 -1.69 25.35
C GLU A 2 13.53 -1.62 23.82
N LEU A 3 12.86 -2.52 23.10
CA LEU A 3 12.88 -2.50 21.63
C LEU A 3 12.36 -1.18 21.03
N PHE A 4 11.28 -0.60 21.58
CA PHE A 4 10.73 0.65 21.05
C PHE A 4 11.71 1.80 21.31
N THR A 5 12.32 1.82 22.50
CA THR A 5 13.32 2.82 22.84
C THR A 5 14.50 2.78 21.87
N GLN A 6 15.00 1.59 21.53
CA GLN A 6 16.08 1.41 20.55
C GLN A 6 15.67 1.91 19.16
N LEU A 7 14.49 1.53 18.67
CA LEU A 7 13.98 1.96 17.36
C LEU A 7 13.77 3.49 17.29
N ILE A 8 13.19 4.08 18.34
CA ILE A 8 12.99 5.54 18.44
C ILE A 8 14.34 6.26 18.51
N SER A 9 15.28 5.74 19.31
CA SER A 9 16.63 6.29 19.45
C SER A 9 17.34 6.40 18.10
N VAL A 10 17.36 5.31 17.33
CA VAL A 10 17.98 5.26 16.01
C VAL A 10 17.25 6.18 15.02
N SER A 11 15.92 6.17 14.99
CA SER A 11 15.15 6.97 14.03
C SER A 11 15.26 8.48 14.28
N LEU A 12 15.20 8.91 15.54
CA LEU A 12 15.24 10.33 15.91
C LEU A 12 16.65 10.84 16.21
N HIS A 13 17.67 9.97 16.21
CA HIS A 13 19.05 10.30 16.57
C HIS A 13 19.16 10.90 17.98
N ILE A 14 18.41 10.34 18.92
CA ILE A 14 18.34 10.74 20.34
C ILE A 14 18.80 9.55 21.19
N SER A 15 19.54 9.77 22.27
CA SER A 15 20.02 8.64 23.08
C SER A 15 18.88 7.84 23.72
N GLU A 16 19.06 6.52 23.83
CA GLU A 16 18.07 5.62 24.46
C GLU A 16 17.68 6.05 25.88
N LYS A 17 18.65 6.59 26.63
CA LYS A 17 18.42 7.10 27.99
C LYS A 17 17.41 8.27 27.98
N GLN A 18 17.57 9.22 27.05
CA GLN A 18 16.67 10.36 26.93
C GLN A 18 15.27 9.91 26.46
N VAL A 19 15.19 8.96 25.53
CA VAL A 19 13.93 8.37 25.08
C VAL A 19 13.21 7.68 26.24
N ASN A 20 13.89 6.78 26.97
CA ASN A 20 13.33 6.08 28.12
C ASN A 20 12.81 7.05 29.19
N ASN A 21 13.63 8.02 29.58
CA ASN A 21 13.24 9.01 30.59
C ASN A 21 12.03 9.83 30.16
N THR A 22 11.97 10.23 28.88
CA THR A 22 10.84 10.97 28.32
C THR A 22 9.58 10.12 28.30
N LEU A 23 9.67 8.86 27.87
CA LEU A 23 8.53 7.94 27.82
C LEU A 23 8.00 7.60 29.23
N SER A 24 8.87 7.46 30.23
CA SER A 24 8.45 7.27 31.62
C SER A 24 7.63 8.47 32.12
N LEU A 25 8.11 9.69 31.90
CA LEU A 25 7.39 10.91 32.28
C LEU A 25 6.02 11.02 31.57
N LEU A 26 5.98 10.70 30.27
CA LEU A 26 4.73 10.70 29.50
C LEU A 26 3.73 9.66 30.03
N LYS A 27 4.19 8.48 30.48
CA LYS A 27 3.34 7.44 31.08
C LYS A 27 2.82 7.81 32.46
N GLU A 28 3.60 8.57 33.22
CA GLU A 28 3.17 9.17 34.49
C GLU A 28 2.13 10.29 34.30
N GLY A 29 1.77 10.62 33.05
CA GLY A 29 0.76 11.62 32.72
C GLY A 29 1.32 13.03 32.56
N ALA A 30 2.65 13.20 32.55
CA ALA A 30 3.25 14.51 32.31
C ALA A 30 2.99 14.99 30.87
N THR A 31 2.65 16.27 30.72
CA THR A 31 2.39 16.86 29.40
C THR A 31 3.70 17.29 28.72
N ILE A 32 3.69 17.38 27.39
CA ILE A 32 4.87 17.81 26.60
C ILE A 32 5.41 19.17 27.09
N PRO A 33 4.56 20.22 27.28
CA PRO A 33 5.05 21.51 27.78
C PRO A 33 5.59 21.44 29.21
N PHE A 34 5.08 20.52 30.03
CA PHE A 34 5.60 20.33 31.39
C PHE A 34 7.00 19.70 31.36
N ILE A 35 7.19 18.67 30.53
CA ILE A 35 8.47 17.96 30.41
C ILE A 35 9.53 18.91 29.85
N SER A 36 9.23 19.61 28.75
CA SER A 36 10.16 20.53 28.09
C SER A 36 10.60 21.70 28.97
N ARG A 37 9.74 22.16 29.90
CA ARG A 37 10.03 23.31 30.77
C ARG A 37 10.64 22.91 32.10
N TYR A 38 10.10 21.87 32.75
CA TYR A 38 10.42 21.55 34.15
C TYR A 38 11.21 20.25 34.34
N ARG A 39 11.39 19.44 33.29
CA ARG A 39 12.13 18.16 33.33
C ARG A 39 13.28 18.09 32.33
N LYS A 40 13.89 19.24 32.03
CA LYS A 40 15.05 19.31 31.11
C LYS A 40 16.23 18.45 31.56
N GLU A 41 16.60 18.51 32.83
CA GLU A 41 17.71 17.72 33.37
C GLU A 41 17.50 16.20 33.21
N VAL A 42 16.26 15.76 33.42
CA VAL A 42 15.88 14.34 33.33
C VAL A 42 15.89 13.84 31.88
N THR A 43 15.47 14.70 30.95
CA THR A 43 15.41 14.39 29.51
C THR A 43 16.70 14.74 28.76
N GLY A 44 17.72 15.30 29.42
CA GLY A 44 18.94 15.76 28.77
C GLY A 44 18.72 16.96 27.84
N GLY A 45 17.75 17.82 28.15
CA GLY A 45 17.52 19.09 27.46
C GLY A 45 16.66 19.02 26.20
N LEU A 46 15.86 17.97 26.01
CA LEU A 46 14.99 17.85 24.84
C LEU A 46 13.94 18.97 24.77
N ASP A 47 13.69 19.47 23.57
CA ASP A 47 12.66 20.49 23.30
C ASP A 47 11.26 19.87 23.08
N GLU A 48 10.24 20.74 22.97
CA GLU A 48 8.85 20.33 22.78
C GLU A 48 8.62 19.53 21.50
N ILE A 49 9.37 19.83 20.43
CA ILE A 49 9.26 19.16 19.14
C ILE A 49 9.84 17.75 19.24
N GLN A 50 11.03 17.62 19.84
CA GLN A 50 11.70 16.34 20.05
C GLN A 50 10.88 15.41 20.96
N ILE A 51 10.35 15.94 22.07
CA ILE A 51 9.47 15.18 22.97
C ILE A 51 8.18 14.76 22.26
N GLY A 52 7.60 15.66 21.45
CA GLY A 52 6.46 15.35 20.60
C GLY A 52 6.74 14.22 19.61
N ASN A 53 7.87 14.28 18.91
CA ASN A 53 8.30 13.25 17.96
C ASN A 53 8.51 11.88 18.66
N ILE A 54 9.10 11.85 19.85
CA ILE A 54 9.26 10.62 20.65
C ILE A 54 7.89 10.01 20.97
N LYS A 55 6.95 10.84 21.44
CA LYS A 55 5.59 10.39 21.74
C LYS A 55 4.89 9.83 20.50
N GLU A 56 4.95 10.56 19.39
CA GLU A 56 4.31 10.14 18.14
C GLU A 56 4.87 8.81 17.63
N GLN A 57 6.20 8.62 17.66
CA GLN A 57 6.82 7.35 17.25
C GLN A 57 6.45 6.20 18.19
N TYR A 58 6.42 6.46 19.51
CA TYR A 58 6.01 5.46 20.48
C TYR A 58 4.56 5.03 20.27
N ASP A 59 3.65 5.98 20.10
CA ASP A 59 2.23 5.71 19.86
C ASP A 59 2.05 4.90 18.56
N LYS A 60 2.77 5.26 17.48
CA LYS A 60 2.80 4.48 16.23
C LYS A 60 3.26 3.04 16.45
N PHE A 61 4.34 2.80 17.20
CA PHE A 61 4.81 1.44 17.48
C PHE A 61 3.84 0.65 18.37
N CYS A 62 3.17 1.31 19.31
CA CYS A 62 2.11 0.69 20.11
C CYS A 62 0.91 0.26 19.23
N GLU A 63 0.45 1.13 18.33
CA GLU A 63 -0.59 0.80 17.36
C GLU A 63 -0.17 -0.35 16.45
N LEU A 64 1.07 -0.30 15.94
CA LEU A 64 1.61 -1.35 15.08
C LEU A 64 1.70 -2.69 15.81
N SER A 65 2.10 -2.71 17.08
CA SER A 65 2.13 -3.93 17.90
C SER A 65 0.75 -4.56 18.04
N LYS A 66 -0.28 -3.75 18.35
CA LYS A 66 -1.68 -4.23 18.41
C LYS A 66 -2.15 -4.75 17.04
N ARG A 67 -1.73 -4.07 15.97
CA ARG A 67 -2.04 -4.48 14.61
C ARG A 67 -1.41 -5.82 14.25
N LYS A 68 -0.14 -6.04 14.60
CA LYS A 68 0.55 -7.34 14.45
C LYS A 68 -0.21 -8.46 15.14
N GLU A 69 -0.60 -8.27 16.41
CA GLU A 69 -1.37 -9.28 17.16
C GLU A 69 -2.68 -9.65 16.45
N THR A 70 -3.39 -8.65 15.91
CA THR A 70 -4.64 -8.86 15.17
C THR A 70 -4.39 -9.65 13.88
N ILE A 71 -3.32 -9.32 13.16
CA ILE A 71 -2.92 -9.98 11.92
C ILE A 71 -2.55 -11.44 12.20
N LEU A 72 -1.70 -11.70 13.20
CA LEU A 72 -1.29 -13.04 13.59
C LEU A 72 -2.50 -13.91 13.94
N LYS A 73 -3.42 -13.40 14.76
CA LYS A 73 -4.68 -14.11 15.09
C LYS A 73 -5.49 -14.45 13.84
N THR A 74 -5.65 -13.50 12.92
CA THR A 74 -6.42 -13.72 11.68
C THR A 74 -5.79 -14.81 10.80
N ILE A 75 -4.46 -14.87 10.74
CA ILE A 75 -3.73 -15.86 9.92
C ILE A 75 -3.76 -17.23 10.62
N GLU A 76 -3.65 -17.26 11.95
CA GLU A 76 -3.73 -18.46 12.77
C GLU A 76 -5.13 -19.12 12.67
N GLU A 77 -6.20 -18.32 12.75
CA GLU A 77 -7.59 -18.78 12.56
C GLU A 77 -7.82 -19.44 11.18
N LYS A 78 -7.02 -19.06 10.17
CA LYS A 78 -7.05 -19.67 8.83
C LYS A 78 -6.18 -20.92 8.70
N GLY A 79 -5.40 -21.26 9.73
CA GLY A 79 -4.44 -22.37 9.70
C GLY A 79 -3.27 -22.14 8.73
N GLN A 80 -2.98 -20.89 8.36
CA GLN A 80 -1.96 -20.52 7.37
C GLN A 80 -0.71 -19.89 8.02
N LEU A 81 -0.64 -19.84 9.35
CA LEU A 81 0.48 -19.25 10.07
C LEU A 81 1.66 -20.22 10.10
N THR A 82 2.68 -19.95 9.28
CA THR A 82 3.97 -20.65 9.35
C THR A 82 4.90 -19.94 10.33
N GLU A 83 5.88 -20.67 10.88
CA GLU A 83 6.90 -20.08 11.76
C GLU A 83 7.72 -18.99 11.04
N GLU A 84 8.00 -19.17 9.75
CA GLU A 84 8.67 -18.17 8.93
C GLU A 84 7.84 -16.89 8.79
N LEU A 85 6.54 -17.02 8.54
CA LEU A 85 5.61 -15.90 8.42
C LEU A 85 5.44 -15.16 9.76
N LYS A 86 5.30 -15.91 10.85
CA LYS A 86 5.22 -15.35 12.20
C LYS A 86 6.45 -14.52 12.54
N LYS A 87 7.64 -15.10 12.35
CA LYS A 87 8.92 -14.40 12.57
C LYS A 87 9.01 -13.12 11.76
N ARG A 88 8.62 -13.17 10.48
CA ARG A 88 8.64 -12.02 9.58
C ARG A 88 7.70 -10.89 10.04
N ILE A 89 6.52 -11.22 10.55
CA ILE A 89 5.56 -10.25 11.13
C ILE A 89 6.13 -9.63 12.41
N ASP A 90 6.73 -10.44 13.28
CA ASP A 90 7.30 -9.98 14.56
C ASP A 90 8.47 -9.00 14.33
N GLU A 91 9.32 -9.27 13.35
CA GLU A 91 10.50 -8.46 13.02
C GLU A 91 10.17 -7.14 12.28
N THR A 92 9.03 -7.06 11.59
CA THR A 92 8.69 -5.91 10.73
C THR A 92 8.14 -4.73 11.55
N TRP A 93 8.79 -3.56 11.52
CA TRP A 93 8.30 -2.33 12.18
C TRP A 93 7.83 -1.23 11.20
N ASP A 94 7.65 -1.59 9.94
CA ASP A 94 7.07 -0.73 8.90
C ASP A 94 5.59 -1.12 8.70
N SER A 95 4.69 -0.15 8.88
CA SER A 95 3.24 -0.36 8.72
C SER A 95 2.85 -0.77 7.31
N THR A 96 3.55 -0.25 6.30
CA THR A 96 3.29 -0.58 4.89
C THR A 96 3.66 -2.03 4.61
N VAL A 97 4.84 -2.45 5.05
CA VAL A 97 5.32 -3.83 4.88
C VAL A 97 4.42 -4.81 5.66
N LEU A 98 3.98 -4.44 6.86
CA LEU A 98 3.07 -5.27 7.65
C LEU A 98 1.73 -5.50 6.93
N GLU A 99 1.13 -4.44 6.37
CA GLU A 99 -0.12 -4.57 5.62
C GLU A 99 0.05 -5.35 4.31
N ASP A 100 1.21 -5.27 3.68
CA ASP A 100 1.54 -6.07 2.50
C ASP A 100 1.63 -7.57 2.81
N ILE A 101 2.34 -7.93 3.88
CA ILE A 101 2.41 -9.32 4.37
C ILE A 101 1.01 -9.84 4.68
N TYR A 102 0.14 -8.99 5.25
CA TYR A 102 -1.21 -9.37 5.62
C TYR A 102 -2.19 -9.46 4.44
N LEU A 103 -1.92 -8.79 3.32
CA LEU A 103 -2.88 -8.62 2.23
C LEU A 103 -3.49 -9.94 1.71
N PRO A 104 -2.72 -11.03 1.48
CA PRO A 104 -3.26 -12.31 1.03
C PRO A 104 -4.24 -12.95 2.04
N TYR A 105 -4.06 -12.65 3.33
CA TYR A 105 -4.81 -13.23 4.44
C TYR A 105 -5.97 -12.36 4.90
N LYS A 106 -6.05 -11.13 4.43
CA LYS A 106 -7.12 -10.20 4.77
C LYS A 106 -8.48 -10.77 4.34
N PRO A 107 -9.51 -10.79 5.19
CA PRO A 107 -10.86 -11.18 4.79
C PRO A 107 -11.36 -10.26 3.65
N LYS A 108 -11.78 -10.88 2.55
CA LYS A 108 -12.24 -10.17 1.34
C LYS A 108 -13.76 -10.23 1.23
N ARG A 109 -14.34 -9.18 0.66
CA ARG A 109 -15.78 -9.12 0.35
C ARG A 109 -15.96 -9.29 -1.15
N LYS A 110 -16.60 -10.40 -1.54
CA LYS A 110 -17.07 -10.76 -2.90
C LYS A 110 -16.32 -10.04 -4.03
N THR A 111 -15.03 -10.37 -4.20
CA THR A 111 -14.20 -9.81 -5.29
C THR A 111 -14.49 -10.53 -6.62
N ARG A 112 -14.08 -9.94 -7.75
CA ARG A 112 -14.16 -10.63 -9.05
C ARG A 112 -13.40 -11.96 -9.04
N ALA A 113 -12.24 -11.98 -8.39
CA ALA A 113 -11.44 -13.17 -8.20
C ALA A 113 -12.16 -14.20 -7.32
N GLU A 114 -12.79 -13.82 -6.21
CA GLU A 114 -13.59 -14.74 -5.40
C GLU A 114 -14.75 -15.34 -6.18
N VAL A 115 -15.46 -14.53 -6.97
CA VAL A 115 -16.54 -15.03 -7.85
C VAL A 115 -15.97 -16.03 -8.87
N ALA A 116 -14.82 -15.74 -9.48
CA ALA A 116 -14.16 -16.67 -10.39
C ALA A 116 -13.69 -17.96 -9.71
N ARG A 117 -13.17 -17.89 -8.47
CA ARG A 117 -12.83 -19.08 -7.67
C ARG A 117 -14.07 -19.93 -7.35
N GLN A 118 -15.20 -19.30 -7.01
CA GLN A 118 -16.48 -19.97 -6.78
C GLN A 118 -16.98 -20.69 -8.05
N LYS A 119 -16.75 -20.11 -9.23
CA LYS A 119 -17.01 -20.75 -10.53
C LYS A 119 -16.00 -21.85 -10.90
N GLY A 120 -15.03 -22.17 -10.04
CA GLY A 120 -14.04 -23.23 -10.26
C GLY A 120 -12.91 -22.87 -11.23
N LEU A 121 -12.65 -21.58 -11.47
CA LEU A 121 -11.64 -21.11 -12.43
C LEU A 121 -10.21 -21.01 -11.87
N GLU A 122 -10.01 -21.32 -10.59
CA GLU A 122 -8.69 -21.27 -9.95
C GLU A 122 -7.64 -22.21 -10.60
N PRO A 123 -7.95 -23.46 -10.97
CA PRO A 123 -6.99 -24.30 -11.68
C PRO A 123 -6.63 -23.75 -13.06
N LEU A 124 -7.57 -23.08 -13.75
CA LEU A 124 -7.28 -22.42 -15.03
C LEU A 124 -6.33 -21.23 -14.83
N ALA A 125 -6.54 -20.42 -13.79
CA ALA A 125 -5.62 -19.34 -13.42
C ALA A 125 -4.20 -19.85 -13.16
N LEU A 126 -4.06 -20.98 -12.46
CA LEU A 126 -2.76 -21.61 -12.22
C LEU A 126 -2.09 -22.09 -13.53
N ILE A 127 -2.84 -22.72 -14.44
CA ILE A 127 -2.34 -23.13 -15.75
C ILE A 127 -1.82 -21.91 -16.54
N VAL A 128 -2.60 -20.83 -16.56
CA VAL A 128 -2.22 -19.58 -17.24
C VAL A 128 -0.97 -18.98 -16.61
N LEU A 129 -0.88 -18.92 -15.29
CA LEU A 129 0.26 -18.32 -14.58
C LEU A 129 1.56 -19.11 -14.78
N LEU A 130 1.48 -20.44 -14.87
CA LEU A 130 2.62 -21.32 -15.15
C LEU A 130 3.20 -21.12 -16.56
N GLN A 131 2.40 -20.61 -17.50
CA GLN A 131 2.84 -20.21 -18.84
C GLN A 131 3.43 -21.32 -19.74
N ASN A 132 3.22 -22.59 -19.36
CA ASN A 132 3.76 -23.76 -20.08
C ASN A 132 2.75 -24.45 -21.01
N GLU A 133 1.49 -24.02 -21.03
CA GLU A 133 0.44 -24.63 -21.85
C GLU A 133 0.51 -24.12 -23.29
N GLN A 134 0.46 -25.03 -24.26
CA GLN A 134 0.52 -24.70 -25.69
C GLN A 134 -0.88 -24.51 -26.28
N ASP A 135 -1.86 -25.29 -25.81
CA ASP A 135 -3.25 -25.20 -26.27
C ASP A 135 -4.17 -24.70 -25.16
N LEU A 136 -4.02 -23.41 -24.85
CA LEU A 136 -4.77 -22.75 -23.78
C LEU A 136 -6.28 -22.77 -24.03
N LEU A 137 -6.70 -22.62 -25.29
CA LEU A 137 -8.11 -22.60 -25.65
C LEU A 137 -8.77 -23.96 -25.36
N SER A 138 -8.14 -25.07 -25.77
CA SER A 138 -8.65 -26.41 -25.47
C SER A 138 -8.59 -26.76 -23.99
N LYS A 139 -7.72 -26.12 -23.19
CA LYS A 139 -7.78 -26.25 -21.74
C LYS A 139 -8.92 -25.44 -21.13
N ALA A 140 -9.13 -24.21 -21.58
CA ALA A 140 -10.18 -23.35 -21.09
C ALA A 140 -11.60 -23.91 -21.36
N THR A 141 -11.81 -24.63 -22.47
CA THR A 141 -13.09 -25.31 -22.75
C THR A 141 -13.49 -26.34 -21.68
N LYS A 142 -12.52 -26.91 -20.95
CA LYS A 142 -12.79 -27.86 -19.85
C LYS A 142 -13.35 -27.19 -18.59
N PHE A 143 -13.32 -25.86 -18.54
CA PHE A 143 -13.82 -25.06 -17.42
C PHE A 143 -15.16 -24.39 -17.73
N LEU A 144 -15.79 -24.72 -18.87
CA LEU A 144 -17.14 -24.27 -19.17
C LEU A 144 -18.14 -25.01 -18.27
N THR A 145 -19.04 -24.23 -17.67
CA THR A 145 -20.06 -24.74 -16.74
C THR A 145 -21.37 -24.01 -17.02
N GLY A 146 -22.46 -24.36 -16.33
CA GLY A 146 -23.71 -23.59 -16.42
C GLY A 146 -23.56 -22.12 -16.00
N GLU A 147 -22.51 -21.78 -15.25
CA GLU A 147 -22.20 -20.41 -14.82
C GLU A 147 -21.06 -19.75 -15.63
N VAL A 148 -20.40 -20.49 -16.53
CA VAL A 148 -19.30 -20.01 -17.37
C VAL A 148 -19.64 -20.36 -18.82
N GLU A 149 -20.19 -19.40 -19.54
CA GLU A 149 -20.89 -19.66 -20.82
C GLU A 149 -19.94 -19.91 -21.99
N ASN A 150 -18.74 -19.33 -21.94
CA ASN A 150 -17.79 -19.40 -23.04
C ASN A 150 -16.33 -19.27 -22.57
N VAL A 151 -15.40 -19.58 -23.49
CA VAL A 151 -13.96 -19.59 -23.22
C VAL A 151 -13.44 -18.22 -22.78
N GLU A 152 -13.97 -17.14 -23.34
CA GLU A 152 -13.55 -15.78 -22.97
C GLU A 152 -13.96 -15.45 -21.53
N GLU A 153 -15.13 -15.89 -21.08
CA GLU A 153 -15.54 -15.74 -19.68
C GLU A 153 -14.62 -16.54 -18.74
N ALA A 154 -14.25 -17.77 -19.11
CA ALA A 154 -13.32 -18.59 -18.34
C ALA A 154 -11.94 -17.91 -18.22
N LEU A 155 -11.40 -17.42 -19.34
CA LEU A 155 -10.11 -16.71 -19.37
C LEU A 155 -10.18 -15.41 -18.59
N LYS A 156 -11.27 -14.63 -18.71
CA LYS A 156 -11.47 -13.41 -17.94
C LYS A 156 -11.51 -13.68 -16.44
N GLY A 157 -12.23 -14.71 -16.00
CA GLY A 157 -12.24 -15.10 -14.59
C GLY A 157 -10.87 -15.55 -14.10
N ALA A 158 -10.12 -16.29 -14.93
CA ALA A 158 -8.73 -16.62 -14.64
C ALA A 158 -7.84 -15.37 -14.51
N ARG A 159 -7.99 -14.38 -15.42
CA ARG A 159 -7.30 -13.08 -15.34
C ARG A 159 -7.67 -12.31 -14.07
N ASP A 160 -8.94 -12.31 -13.65
CA ASP A 160 -9.38 -11.66 -12.42
C ASP A 160 -8.67 -12.26 -11.17
N ILE A 161 -8.50 -13.59 -11.13
CA ILE A 161 -7.75 -14.29 -10.08
C ILE A 161 -6.27 -13.90 -10.10
N ILE A 162 -5.64 -13.94 -11.28
CA ILE A 162 -4.23 -13.58 -11.45
C ILE A 162 -4.00 -12.11 -11.07
N ALA A 163 -4.92 -11.20 -11.43
CA ALA A 163 -4.81 -9.80 -11.10
C ALA A 163 -4.84 -9.56 -9.57
N GLU A 164 -5.67 -10.32 -8.84
CA GLU A 164 -5.67 -10.29 -7.38
C GLU A 164 -4.35 -10.83 -6.79
N GLN A 165 -3.82 -11.94 -7.33
CA GLN A 165 -2.52 -12.48 -6.92
C GLN A 165 -1.36 -11.50 -7.15
N ILE A 166 -1.36 -10.80 -8.29
CA ILE A 166 -0.36 -9.76 -8.60
C ILE A 166 -0.46 -8.59 -7.63
N ASN A 167 -1.68 -8.16 -7.31
CA ASN A 167 -1.91 -7.10 -6.33
C ASN A 167 -1.40 -7.47 -4.93
N GLU A 168 -1.44 -8.75 -4.58
CA GLU A 168 -0.98 -9.32 -3.31
C GLU A 168 0.51 -9.64 -3.28
N ASP A 169 1.22 -9.57 -4.41
CA ASP A 169 2.66 -9.77 -4.44
C ASP A 169 3.41 -8.51 -3.99
N GLU A 170 4.13 -8.64 -2.88
CA GLU A 170 4.86 -7.52 -2.29
C GLU A 170 5.91 -6.90 -3.22
N ARG A 171 6.53 -7.69 -4.12
CA ARG A 171 7.52 -7.18 -5.07
C ARG A 171 6.85 -6.30 -6.11
N ALA A 172 5.68 -6.71 -6.61
CA ALA A 172 4.87 -5.91 -7.53
C ALA A 172 4.49 -4.56 -6.90
N ARG A 173 3.96 -4.58 -5.67
CA ARG A 173 3.59 -3.35 -4.96
C ARG A 173 4.80 -2.45 -4.72
N ASN A 174 5.93 -3.02 -4.28
CA ASN A 174 7.16 -2.26 -4.05
C ASN A 174 7.71 -1.64 -5.33
N HIS A 175 7.66 -2.33 -6.48
CA HIS A 175 8.04 -1.71 -7.75
C HIS A 175 7.18 -0.50 -8.09
N VAL A 176 5.85 -0.61 -7.97
CA VAL A 176 4.93 0.50 -8.24
C VAL A 176 5.18 1.67 -7.28
N ARG A 177 5.24 1.43 -5.96
CA ARG A 177 5.55 2.48 -4.97
C ARG A 177 6.87 3.18 -5.25
N ASN A 178 7.90 2.43 -5.65
CA ASN A 178 9.20 3.02 -5.99
C ASN A 178 9.13 3.94 -7.20
N VAL A 179 8.31 3.62 -8.21
CA VAL A 179 8.09 4.52 -9.35
C VAL A 179 7.35 5.78 -8.90
N PHE A 180 6.26 5.64 -8.14
CA PHE A 180 5.54 6.78 -7.56
C PHE A 180 6.47 7.70 -6.76
N ASN A 181 7.25 7.12 -5.84
CA ASN A 181 8.20 7.87 -5.02
C ASN A 181 9.27 8.59 -5.85
N ARG A 182 9.60 8.13 -7.06
CA ARG A 182 10.66 8.72 -7.89
C ARG A 182 10.15 9.72 -8.91
N GLN A 183 9.00 9.45 -9.52
CA GLN A 183 8.58 10.08 -10.77
C GLN A 183 7.15 10.59 -10.76
N ALA A 184 6.38 10.38 -9.68
CA ALA A 184 4.99 10.84 -9.65
C ALA A 184 4.91 12.34 -9.92
N VAL A 185 3.96 12.72 -10.77
CA VAL A 185 3.59 14.10 -11.04
C VAL A 185 2.26 14.36 -10.37
N ILE A 186 2.18 15.44 -9.59
CA ILE A 186 0.92 15.95 -9.09
C ILE A 186 0.34 16.89 -10.15
N THR A 187 -0.90 16.66 -10.55
CA THR A 187 -1.66 17.56 -11.41
C THR A 187 -2.90 18.05 -10.70
N ALA A 188 -3.24 19.32 -10.89
CA ALA A 188 -4.48 19.90 -10.39
C ALA A 188 -5.16 20.69 -11.50
N LYS A 189 -6.47 20.47 -11.65
CA LYS A 189 -7.29 21.16 -12.64
C LYS A 189 -8.56 21.70 -12.01
N VAL A 190 -8.98 22.89 -12.40
CA VAL A 190 -10.25 23.45 -11.92
C VAL A 190 -11.43 22.60 -12.36
N VAL A 191 -12.39 22.41 -11.45
CA VAL A 191 -13.67 21.78 -11.78
C VAL A 191 -14.46 22.75 -12.67
N LYS A 192 -14.86 22.27 -13.85
CA LYS A 192 -15.64 23.06 -14.82
C LYS A 192 -16.86 23.70 -14.16
N GLY A 193 -17.01 25.02 -14.30
CA GLY A 193 -18.11 25.79 -13.74
C GLY A 193 -17.89 26.31 -12.31
N LYS A 194 -16.71 26.06 -11.72
CA LYS A 194 -16.33 26.57 -10.39
C LYS A 194 -15.18 27.58 -10.43
N GLU A 195 -14.89 28.15 -11.59
CA GLU A 195 -13.73 29.03 -11.79
C GLU A 195 -13.80 30.30 -10.94
N GLU A 196 -14.99 30.87 -10.75
CA GLU A 196 -15.20 32.05 -9.90
C GLU A 196 -15.09 31.72 -8.41
N GLU A 197 -15.72 30.62 -7.97
CA GLU A 197 -15.63 30.12 -6.58
C GLU A 197 -14.19 29.73 -6.21
N ALA A 198 -13.46 29.20 -7.18
CA ALA A 198 -12.08 28.76 -7.02
C ALA A 198 -11.05 29.89 -7.23
N ALA A 199 -11.45 31.16 -7.34
CA ALA A 199 -10.55 32.28 -7.65
C ALA A 199 -9.33 32.37 -6.70
N LYS A 200 -9.49 31.98 -5.42
CA LYS A 200 -8.37 31.90 -4.44
C LYS A 200 -7.30 30.84 -4.77
N TYR A 201 -7.61 29.90 -5.65
CA TYR A 201 -6.75 28.80 -6.09
C TYR A 201 -6.34 28.91 -7.55
N ARG A 202 -6.42 30.11 -8.14
CA ARG A 202 -6.18 30.36 -9.57
C ARG A 202 -4.82 29.85 -10.06
N ASP A 203 -3.80 29.94 -9.22
CA ASP A 203 -2.44 29.43 -9.49
C ASP A 203 -2.41 27.91 -9.73
N TYR A 204 -3.47 27.20 -9.35
CA TYR A 204 -3.58 25.75 -9.42
C TYR A 204 -4.61 25.25 -10.44
N PHE A 205 -5.15 26.12 -11.30
CA PHE A 205 -6.19 25.74 -12.28
C PHE A 205 -5.70 24.82 -13.38
N ASP A 206 -4.41 24.87 -13.72
CA ASP A 206 -3.72 23.95 -14.62
C ASP A 206 -2.30 23.71 -14.11
N PHE A 207 -2.21 23.16 -12.91
CA PHE A 207 -0.93 22.92 -12.23
C PHE A 207 -0.42 21.51 -12.53
N SER A 208 0.88 21.40 -12.81
CA SER A 208 1.57 20.12 -13.02
C SER A 208 3.03 20.23 -12.60
N GLU A 209 3.45 19.42 -11.63
CA GLU A 209 4.83 19.41 -11.14
C GLU A 209 5.22 18.02 -10.62
N PRO A 210 6.51 17.62 -10.70
CA PRO A 210 6.99 16.46 -9.95
C PRO A 210 6.63 16.55 -8.47
N LEU A 211 5.98 15.52 -7.93
CA LEU A 211 5.50 15.47 -6.55
C LEU A 211 6.62 15.74 -5.53
N LYS A 212 7.83 15.23 -5.81
CA LYS A 212 9.03 15.46 -4.99
C LYS A 212 9.46 16.91 -4.86
N ARG A 213 9.08 17.77 -5.81
CA ARG A 213 9.38 19.21 -5.79
C ARG A 213 8.23 20.04 -5.22
N CYS A 214 7.03 19.46 -5.12
CA CYS A 214 5.88 20.11 -4.54
C CYS A 214 6.11 20.39 -3.05
N THR A 215 6.13 21.67 -2.68
CA THR A 215 6.35 22.11 -1.30
C THR A 215 5.13 21.83 -0.43
N SER A 216 5.32 21.64 0.87
CA SER A 216 4.23 21.32 1.79
C SER A 216 3.07 22.32 1.74
N HIS A 217 3.36 23.62 1.65
CA HIS A 217 2.30 24.65 1.58
C HIS A 217 1.49 24.58 0.27
N ARG A 218 2.12 24.28 -0.87
CA ARG A 218 1.43 24.10 -2.17
C ARG A 218 0.57 22.85 -2.14
N LEU A 219 1.13 21.74 -1.68
CA LEU A 219 0.40 20.48 -1.54
C LEU A 219 -0.84 20.65 -0.65
N LEU A 220 -0.70 21.34 0.49
CA LEU A 220 -1.83 21.62 1.39
C LEU A 220 -2.89 22.52 0.75
N ALA A 221 -2.50 23.55 -0.01
CA ALA A 221 -3.44 24.41 -0.72
C ALA A 221 -4.25 23.62 -1.76
N ILE A 222 -3.56 22.78 -2.55
CA ILE A 222 -4.16 21.92 -3.57
C ILE A 222 -5.12 20.91 -2.93
N ARG A 223 -4.72 20.22 -1.85
CA ARG A 223 -5.58 19.27 -1.13
C ARG A 223 -6.78 19.92 -0.48
N ARG A 224 -6.64 21.15 0.03
CA ARG A 224 -7.77 21.94 0.55
C ARG A 224 -8.78 22.23 -0.55
N ALA A 225 -8.32 22.71 -1.71
CA ALA A 225 -9.19 23.00 -2.84
C ALA A 225 -9.87 21.73 -3.41
N GLU A 226 -9.19 20.59 -3.39
CA GLU A 226 -9.76 19.28 -3.72
C GLU A 226 -10.88 18.89 -2.76
N THR A 227 -10.66 19.06 -1.45
CA THR A 227 -11.63 18.73 -0.40
C THR A 227 -12.88 19.61 -0.49
N GLU A 228 -12.70 20.89 -0.85
CA GLU A 228 -13.79 21.83 -1.15
C GLU A 228 -14.48 21.54 -2.50
N GLY A 229 -13.98 20.57 -3.28
CA GLY A 229 -14.53 20.18 -4.57
C GLY A 229 -14.33 21.22 -5.67
N LEU A 230 -13.32 22.09 -5.54
CA LEU A 230 -13.00 23.18 -6.47
C LEU A 230 -11.96 22.75 -7.51
N LEU A 231 -11.02 21.89 -7.12
CA LEU A 231 -10.02 21.28 -8.01
C LEU A 231 -10.20 19.77 -8.09
N LYS A 232 -9.90 19.19 -9.25
CA LYS A 232 -9.60 17.78 -9.42
C LYS A 232 -8.10 17.59 -9.32
N VAL A 233 -7.65 16.73 -8.42
CA VAL A 233 -6.23 16.46 -8.22
C VAL A 233 -5.94 15.02 -8.57
N SER A 234 -4.83 14.78 -9.25
CA SER A 234 -4.31 13.44 -9.48
C SER A 234 -2.83 13.38 -9.20
N ILE A 235 -2.38 12.24 -8.70
CA ILE A 235 -0.96 11.94 -8.55
C ILE A 235 -0.72 10.68 -9.36
N THR A 236 0.06 10.80 -10.43
CA THR A 236 0.29 9.68 -11.35
C THR A 236 1.77 9.58 -11.71
N PRO A 237 2.33 8.36 -11.71
CA PRO A 237 3.66 8.09 -12.26
C PRO A 237 3.57 7.96 -13.79
N ASN A 238 4.67 7.54 -14.41
CA ASN A 238 4.60 6.92 -15.73
C ASN A 238 3.94 5.53 -15.59
N ASP A 239 2.72 5.41 -16.11
CA ASP A 239 1.93 4.18 -16.06
C ASP A 239 2.61 3.04 -16.82
N GLU A 240 3.22 3.33 -17.97
CA GLU A 240 3.89 2.33 -18.81
C GLU A 240 5.10 1.72 -18.09
N GLU A 241 5.92 2.56 -17.43
CA GLU A 241 7.06 2.08 -16.64
C GLU A 241 6.61 1.19 -15.47
N CYS A 242 5.48 1.52 -14.83
CA CYS A 242 4.94 0.69 -13.77
C CYS A 242 4.49 -0.69 -14.29
N ILE A 243 3.72 -0.70 -15.37
CA ILE A 243 3.24 -1.93 -16.01
C ILE A 243 4.42 -2.79 -16.43
N GLU A 244 5.40 -2.23 -17.15
CA GLU A 244 6.58 -2.96 -17.63
C GLU A 244 7.36 -3.61 -16.48
N ARG A 245 7.53 -2.91 -15.35
CA ARG A 245 8.22 -3.48 -14.17
C ARG A 245 7.47 -4.63 -13.54
N VAL A 246 6.15 -4.56 -13.48
CA VAL A 246 5.33 -5.65 -12.97
C VAL A 246 5.31 -6.82 -13.97
N GLU A 247 5.19 -6.53 -15.27
CA GLU A 247 5.26 -7.55 -16.33
C GLU A 247 6.55 -8.37 -16.26
N ARG A 248 7.70 -7.72 -16.04
CA ARG A 248 9.00 -8.41 -15.86
C ARG A 248 9.04 -9.41 -14.70
N LEU A 249 8.15 -9.30 -13.70
CA LEU A 249 8.07 -10.25 -12.61
C LEU A 249 7.24 -11.49 -12.95
N PHE A 250 6.21 -11.33 -13.77
CA PHE A 250 5.18 -12.37 -13.97
C PHE A 250 5.22 -12.99 -15.36
N ILE A 251 5.56 -12.25 -16.40
CA ILE A 251 5.60 -12.76 -17.78
C ILE A 251 6.93 -13.49 -18.01
N ARG A 252 6.83 -14.76 -18.44
CA ARG A 252 7.97 -15.66 -18.68
C ARG A 252 7.96 -16.26 -20.08
N SER A 253 6.83 -16.17 -20.79
CA SER A 253 6.66 -16.72 -22.13
C SER A 253 6.00 -15.70 -23.07
N THR A 254 6.15 -15.96 -24.37
CA THR A 254 5.50 -15.19 -25.45
C THR A 254 4.31 -15.93 -26.06
N ASN A 255 3.87 -17.03 -25.45
CA ASN A 255 2.69 -17.80 -25.88
C ASN A 255 1.38 -17.15 -25.42
N GLU A 256 0.25 -17.78 -25.74
CA GLU A 256 -1.08 -17.28 -25.35
C GLU A 256 -1.22 -17.11 -23.84
N CYS A 257 -0.64 -17.99 -23.01
CA CYS A 257 -0.63 -17.81 -21.56
C CYS A 257 0.09 -16.52 -21.14
N GLY A 258 1.25 -16.22 -21.73
CA GLY A 258 1.99 -14.99 -21.46
C GLY A 258 1.18 -13.73 -21.79
N LYS A 259 0.42 -13.75 -22.89
CA LYS A 259 -0.51 -12.65 -23.24
C LYS A 259 -1.61 -12.49 -22.21
N GLN A 260 -2.22 -13.58 -21.75
CA GLN A 260 -3.24 -13.54 -20.70
C GLN A 260 -2.70 -12.99 -19.38
N VAL A 261 -1.45 -13.33 -19.03
CA VAL A 261 -0.76 -12.76 -17.86
C VAL A 261 -0.50 -11.26 -18.04
N SER A 262 -0.07 -10.80 -19.23
CA SER A 262 0.08 -9.37 -19.53
C SER A 262 -1.23 -8.61 -19.36
N GLU A 263 -2.34 -9.11 -19.90
CA GLU A 263 -3.66 -8.49 -19.71
C GLU A 263 -4.06 -8.43 -18.22
N ALA A 264 -3.78 -9.49 -17.47
CA ALA A 264 -4.03 -9.52 -16.03
C ALA A 264 -3.15 -8.52 -15.26
N VAL A 265 -1.89 -8.34 -15.65
CA VAL A 265 -0.99 -7.32 -15.08
C VAL A 265 -1.53 -5.91 -15.35
N GLN A 266 -2.00 -5.63 -16.57
CA GLN A 266 -2.57 -4.33 -16.91
C GLN A 266 -3.84 -4.02 -16.11
N ASP A 267 -4.74 -5.00 -15.95
CA ASP A 267 -5.93 -4.85 -15.10
C ASP A 267 -5.54 -4.68 -13.62
N ALA A 268 -4.65 -5.53 -13.10
CA ALA A 268 -4.13 -5.43 -11.74
C ALA A 268 -3.54 -4.05 -11.47
N TYR A 269 -2.74 -3.53 -12.39
CA TYR A 269 -2.15 -2.20 -12.27
C TYR A 269 -3.22 -1.12 -12.18
N LYS A 270 -4.10 -1.04 -13.19
CA LYS A 270 -5.09 0.03 -13.30
C LYS A 270 -6.11 0.01 -12.17
N ARG A 271 -6.59 -1.18 -11.79
CA ARG A 271 -7.71 -1.36 -10.86
C ARG A 271 -7.28 -1.50 -9.41
N LEU A 272 -6.13 -2.11 -9.14
CA LEU A 272 -5.75 -2.54 -7.79
C LEU A 272 -4.46 -1.87 -7.30
N LEU A 273 -3.36 -1.93 -8.06
CA LEU A 273 -2.06 -1.41 -7.60
C LEU A 273 -1.95 0.12 -7.65
N LYS A 274 -2.40 0.76 -8.74
CA LYS A 274 -2.31 2.22 -8.91
C LYS A 274 -3.17 2.99 -7.89
N PRO A 275 -4.39 2.54 -7.55
CA PRO A 275 -5.21 3.24 -6.55
C PRO A 275 -4.82 2.96 -5.09
N SER A 276 -4.00 1.94 -4.82
CA SER A 276 -3.67 1.49 -3.46
C SER A 276 -2.53 2.26 -2.82
#